data_AF-A0AA38ZWW9-F1
#
_entry.id   AF-A0AA38ZWW9-F1
#
_cell.length_a   1.000
_cell.length_b   1.000
_cell.length_c   1.000
_cell.angle_alpha   90.00
_cell.angle_beta   90.00
_cell.angle_gamma   90.00
#
_symmetry.space_group_name_H-M   'P 1'
#
loop_
_entity.id
_entity.type
_entity.pdbx_description
1 polymer ?
#
loop_
_entity_poly.entity_id
_entity_poly.type
_entity_poly.pdbx_seq_one_letter_code
_entity_poly.pdbx_strand_id
1 'polypeptide(L)'
;MGAPPQPLLRSLDLKGMVLETKDRCKPSGSLWRKVLEPKAKRRLQRRRQRILMKRRAHLTDSRRPTSGIQRRVRTLKKLVPNSESMGLDGLFRETADFILSLQMRVKVMQIMVKVLSDSDK
;
A
#
# COMPACT_ATOMS: atom_id res chain seq x y z
N MET A 1 75.93 -4.60 0.63
CA MET A 1 75.53 -4.23 2.00
C MET A 1 74.18 -4.88 2.28
N GLY A 2 74.03 -5.90 3.13
CA GLY A 2 74.98 -6.74 3.87
C GLY A 2 74.19 -7.92 4.48
N ALA A 3 74.87 -9.02 4.82
CA ALA A 3 74.30 -10.16 5.56
C ALA A 3 75.05 -10.32 6.91
N PRO A 4 74.77 -11.36 7.71
CA PRO A 4 73.63 -11.52 8.62
C PRO A 4 74.11 -11.46 10.10
N PRO A 5 73.35 -11.97 11.10
CA PRO A 5 73.63 -13.35 11.52
C PRO A 5 72.43 -14.20 12.00
N GLN A 6 72.64 -15.52 12.03
CA GLN A 6 71.85 -16.56 12.72
C GLN A 6 72.48 -16.78 14.14
N PRO A 7 72.27 -17.85 14.98
CA PRO A 7 71.58 -19.15 14.83
C PRO A 7 70.61 -19.44 16.03
N LEU A 8 70.12 -20.63 16.44
CA LEU A 8 70.49 -22.06 16.28
C LEU A 8 69.29 -23.02 16.18
N LEU A 9 69.53 -24.13 15.45
CA LEU A 9 69.14 -25.53 15.68
C LEU A 9 68.23 -25.88 16.88
N ARG A 10 67.19 -26.71 16.62
CA ARG A 10 67.25 -28.15 16.97
C ARG A 10 66.15 -28.98 16.30
N SER A 11 66.58 -29.99 15.53
CA SER A 11 65.80 -31.16 15.17
C SER A 11 65.43 -31.98 16.42
N LEU A 12 64.37 -32.80 16.36
CA LEU A 12 64.44 -34.22 16.70
C LEU A 12 63.16 -34.95 16.24
N ASP A 13 63.37 -36.16 15.72
CA ASP A 13 62.35 -37.14 15.35
C ASP A 13 61.64 -37.71 16.59
N LEU A 14 60.34 -38.03 16.48
CA LEU A 14 59.65 -38.91 17.41
C LEU A 14 58.68 -39.86 16.68
N LYS A 15 59.25 -40.73 15.85
CA LYS A 15 59.14 -42.19 15.99
C LYS A 15 57.95 -42.71 16.82
N GLY A 16 56.99 -43.31 16.12
CA GLY A 16 55.87 -44.03 16.73
C GLY A 16 54.78 -43.12 17.31
N MET A 17 53.57 -43.59 17.56
CA MET A 17 53.11 -44.98 17.64
C MET A 17 51.78 -45.13 16.89
N VAL A 18 51.51 -46.33 16.37
CA VAL A 18 50.12 -46.77 16.22
C VAL A 18 49.54 -46.81 17.64
N LEU A 19 48.69 -45.84 17.97
CA LEU A 19 47.86 -45.89 19.16
C LEU A 19 46.40 -45.98 18.72
N GLU A 20 45.88 -47.20 18.84
CA GLU A 20 44.44 -47.51 18.88
C GLU A 20 43.72 -46.49 19.78
N THR A 21 43.06 -45.51 19.14
CA THR A 21 42.20 -44.54 19.81
C THR A 21 40.76 -44.88 19.52
N LYS A 22 40.36 -46.04 20.04
CA LYS A 22 38.97 -46.32 20.37
C LYS A 22 38.52 -45.36 21.47
N ASP A 23 38.16 -44.13 21.10
CA ASP A 23 37.13 -43.41 21.85
C ASP A 23 36.39 -42.32 21.07
N ARG A 24 35.13 -42.12 21.47
CA ARG A 24 34.13 -41.36 20.70
C ARG A 24 34.12 -39.88 21.09
N CYS A 25 34.30 -38.99 20.11
CA CYS A 25 33.82 -37.61 20.21
C CYS A 25 33.30 -37.09 18.86
N LYS A 26 31.99 -37.26 18.61
CA LYS A 26 31.27 -36.56 17.53
C LYS A 26 30.78 -35.21 18.08
N PRO A 27 31.13 -34.05 17.48
CA PRO A 27 30.56 -32.77 17.90
C PRO A 27 29.04 -32.78 17.69
N SER A 28 28.26 -32.48 18.73
CA SER A 28 26.80 -32.61 18.70
C SER A 28 26.10 -31.45 17.96
N GLY A 29 26.35 -31.32 16.66
CA GLY A 29 25.75 -30.35 15.73
C GLY A 29 24.25 -30.53 15.45
N SER A 30 23.51 -31.12 16.39
CA SER A 30 22.09 -31.51 16.26
C SER A 30 21.13 -30.69 17.12
N LEU A 31 21.60 -29.99 18.16
CA LEU A 31 20.72 -29.27 19.10
C LEU A 31 20.15 -27.97 18.50
N TRP A 32 21.01 -27.13 17.92
CA TRP A 32 20.61 -25.82 17.35
C TRP A 32 19.58 -25.94 16.22
N ARG A 33 19.69 -27.00 15.41
CA ARG A 33 18.84 -27.26 14.26
C ARG A 33 17.38 -27.54 14.67
N LYS A 34 17.14 -28.10 15.85
CA LYS A 34 15.78 -28.40 16.36
C LYS A 34 15.04 -27.18 16.91
N VAL A 35 15.75 -26.13 17.35
CA VAL A 35 15.15 -24.93 17.98
C VAL A 35 14.96 -23.76 17.01
N LEU A 36 15.84 -23.62 16.02
CA LEU A 36 15.76 -22.54 15.02
C LEU A 36 14.65 -22.78 13.99
N GLU A 37 14.49 -24.03 13.54
CA GLU A 37 13.52 -24.46 12.52
C GLU A 37 12.05 -24.11 12.86
N PRO A 38 11.51 -24.39 14.08
CA PRO A 38 10.14 -24.01 14.42
C PRO A 38 9.91 -22.50 14.44
N LYS A 39 10.90 -21.72 14.89
CA LYS A 39 10.82 -20.24 14.91
C LYS A 39 10.85 -19.67 13.49
N ALA A 40 11.69 -20.19 12.61
CA ALA A 40 11.75 -19.80 11.20
C ALA A 40 10.44 -20.11 10.45
N LYS A 41 9.90 -21.33 10.58
CA LYS A 41 8.64 -21.76 9.95
C LYS A 41 7.45 -20.89 10.39
N ARG A 42 7.32 -20.61 11.69
CA ARG A 42 6.30 -19.69 12.23
C ARG A 42 6.43 -18.26 11.68
N ARG A 43 7.66 -17.74 11.52
CA ARG A 43 7.90 -16.40 10.93
C ARG A 43 7.49 -16.35 9.45
N LEU A 44 7.84 -17.38 8.66
CA LEU A 44 7.47 -17.46 7.24
C LEU A 44 5.94 -17.58 7.06
N GLN A 45 5.27 -18.41 7.87
CA GLN A 45 3.81 -18.57 7.82
C GLN A 45 3.08 -17.26 8.14
N ARG A 46 3.50 -16.53 9.19
CA ARG A 46 2.97 -15.19 9.52
C ARG A 46 3.27 -14.14 8.44
N ARG A 47 4.35 -14.28 7.66
CA ARG A 47 4.64 -13.41 6.50
C ARG A 47 3.72 -13.74 5.32
N ARG A 48 3.53 -15.02 5.00
CA ARG A 48 2.58 -15.50 3.96
C ARG A 48 1.15 -15.06 4.26
N GLN A 49 0.68 -15.24 5.49
CA GLN A 49 -0.65 -14.78 5.94
C GLN A 49 -0.81 -13.25 5.76
N ARG A 50 0.17 -12.44 6.20
CA ARG A 50 0.13 -10.98 6.00
C ARG A 50 0.11 -10.56 4.53
N ILE A 51 0.83 -11.25 3.64
CA ILE A 51 0.79 -10.98 2.20
C ILE A 51 -0.60 -11.33 1.61
N LEU A 52 -1.18 -12.48 2.01
CA LEU A 52 -2.52 -12.87 1.59
C LEU A 52 -3.59 -11.87 2.06
N MET A 53 -3.53 -11.42 3.32
CA MET A 53 -4.46 -10.44 3.86
C MET A 53 -4.30 -9.06 3.21
N LYS A 54 -3.06 -8.60 2.93
CA LYS A 54 -2.82 -7.37 2.15
C LYS A 54 -3.41 -7.45 0.73
N ARG A 55 -3.24 -8.58 0.04
CA ARG A 55 -3.83 -8.81 -1.29
C ARG A 55 -5.36 -8.84 -1.24
N ARG A 56 -5.97 -9.42 -0.20
CA ARG A 56 -7.42 -9.40 0.01
C ARG A 56 -7.95 -7.98 0.25
N ALA A 57 -7.31 -7.21 1.13
CA ALA A 57 -7.67 -5.82 1.40
C ALA A 57 -7.65 -4.95 0.13
N HIS A 58 -6.64 -5.12 -0.72
CA HIS A 58 -6.49 -4.39 -1.97
C HIS A 58 -7.54 -4.77 -3.04
N LEU A 59 -8.10 -5.98 -2.96
CA LEU A 59 -9.19 -6.44 -3.84
C LEU A 59 -10.57 -5.96 -3.36
N THR A 60 -10.76 -5.77 -2.04
CA THR A 60 -12.00 -5.20 -1.48
C THR A 60 -12.10 -3.69 -1.68
N ASP A 61 -10.97 -2.97 -1.66
CA ASP A 61 -10.95 -1.51 -1.83
C ASP A 61 -11.04 -1.09 -3.31
N SER A 62 -10.54 -1.92 -4.23
CA SER A 62 -10.47 -1.62 -5.67
C SER A 62 -11.78 -1.87 -6.46
N ARG A 63 -12.86 -2.36 -5.85
CA ARG A 63 -14.06 -2.81 -6.59
C ARG A 63 -15.38 -2.23 -6.10
N ARG A 64 -15.75 -1.05 -6.61
CA ARG A 64 -17.16 -0.68 -6.88
C ARG A 64 -17.27 0.33 -8.04
N PRO A 65 -17.28 -0.15 -9.31
CA PRO A 65 -17.53 0.71 -10.48
C PRO A 65 -18.94 1.33 -10.49
N THR A 66 -19.87 0.81 -9.69
CA THR A 66 -21.20 1.39 -9.47
C THR A 66 -21.19 2.77 -8.78
N SER A 67 -20.06 3.17 -8.19
CA SER A 67 -19.96 4.42 -7.40
C SER A 67 -19.99 5.70 -8.25
N GLY A 68 -19.54 5.68 -9.50
CA GLY A 68 -19.35 6.90 -10.31
C GLY A 68 -20.66 7.64 -10.60
N ILE A 69 -21.62 6.96 -11.23
CA ILE A 69 -22.95 7.52 -11.54
C ILE A 69 -23.70 7.83 -10.24
N GLN A 70 -23.67 6.93 -9.26
CA GLN A 70 -24.35 7.14 -7.97
C GLN A 70 -23.80 8.37 -7.23
N ARG A 71 -22.49 8.63 -7.28
CA ARG A 71 -21.87 9.84 -6.71
C ARG A 71 -22.32 11.10 -7.45
N ARG A 72 -22.38 11.08 -8.79
CA ARG A 72 -22.90 12.20 -9.59
C ARG A 72 -24.37 12.50 -9.28
N VAL A 73 -25.23 11.49 -9.22
CA VAL A 73 -26.64 11.62 -8.82
C VAL A 73 -26.79 12.17 -7.41
N ARG A 74 -25.97 11.72 -6.44
CA ARG A 74 -25.94 12.28 -5.08
C ARG A 74 -25.49 13.74 -5.05
N THR A 75 -24.54 14.14 -5.89
CA THR A 75 -24.14 15.55 -6.02
C THR A 75 -25.26 16.38 -6.65
N LEU A 76 -25.92 15.87 -7.69
CA LEU A 76 -27.03 16.56 -8.36
C LEU A 76 -28.20 16.81 -7.38
N LYS A 77 -28.55 15.81 -6.56
CA LYS A 77 -29.55 15.94 -5.47
C LYS A 77 -29.21 16.98 -4.40
N LYS A 78 -27.95 17.43 -4.29
CA LYS A 78 -27.54 18.50 -3.36
C LYS A 78 -27.55 19.89 -3.99
N LEU A 79 -27.64 19.98 -5.32
CA LEU A 79 -27.62 21.23 -6.08
C LEU A 79 -29.02 21.66 -6.53
N VAL A 80 -29.92 20.71 -6.76
CA VAL A 80 -31.27 20.95 -7.27
C VAL A 80 -32.25 21.05 -6.09
N PRO A 81 -33.06 22.12 -6.00
CA PRO A 81 -34.11 22.26 -4.99
C PRO A 81 -35.08 21.07 -4.98
N ASN A 82 -35.68 20.77 -3.82
CA ASN A 82 -36.77 19.78 -3.65
C ASN A 82 -36.46 18.34 -4.12
N SER A 83 -35.19 18.00 -4.36
CA SER A 83 -34.83 16.80 -5.15
C SER A 83 -34.44 15.56 -4.33
N GLU A 84 -34.41 15.65 -2.99
CA GLU A 84 -34.02 14.53 -2.11
C GLU A 84 -34.95 13.31 -2.27
N SER A 85 -36.27 13.53 -2.31
CA SER A 85 -37.30 12.49 -2.46
C SER A 85 -37.55 12.04 -3.90
N MET A 86 -37.03 12.75 -4.91
CA MET A 86 -37.32 12.45 -6.32
C MET A 86 -36.64 11.18 -6.85
N GLY A 87 -37.31 10.47 -7.76
CA GLY A 87 -36.70 9.48 -8.63
C GLY A 87 -35.73 10.10 -9.66
N LEU A 88 -35.07 9.29 -10.48
CA LEU A 88 -34.09 9.79 -11.46
C LEU A 88 -34.73 10.69 -12.53
N ASP A 89 -35.86 10.31 -13.09
CA ASP A 89 -36.50 11.08 -14.17
C ASP A 89 -37.03 12.43 -13.67
N GLY A 90 -37.64 12.43 -12.48
CA GLY A 90 -38.04 13.66 -11.78
C GLY A 90 -36.85 14.57 -11.47
N LEU A 91 -35.75 14.00 -10.94
CA LEU A 91 -34.50 14.73 -10.69
C LEU A 91 -33.97 15.39 -11.97
N PHE A 92 -33.94 14.68 -13.10
CA PHE A 92 -33.45 15.25 -14.36
C PHE A 92 -34.39 16.31 -14.95
N ARG A 93 -35.71 16.15 -14.81
CA ARG A 93 -36.69 17.16 -15.21
C ARG A 93 -36.53 18.45 -14.39
N GLU A 94 -36.54 18.34 -13.07
CA GLU A 94 -36.35 19.47 -12.15
C GLU A 94 -34.96 20.12 -12.36
N THR A 95 -33.93 19.34 -12.69
CA THR A 95 -32.61 19.87 -13.08
C THR A 95 -32.70 20.76 -14.32
N ALA A 96 -33.41 20.32 -15.36
CA ALA A 96 -33.55 21.09 -16.60
C ALA A 96 -34.33 22.40 -16.38
N ASP A 97 -35.44 22.33 -15.66
CA ASP A 97 -36.26 23.48 -15.29
C ASP A 97 -35.46 24.46 -14.41
N PHE A 98 -34.68 23.95 -13.45
CA PHE A 98 -33.82 24.77 -12.59
C PHE A 98 -32.68 25.46 -13.36
N ILE A 99 -32.00 24.75 -14.28
CA ILE A 99 -30.97 25.34 -15.16
C ILE A 99 -31.56 26.48 -15.99
N LEU A 100 -32.74 26.28 -16.60
CA LEU A 100 -33.41 27.32 -17.37
C LEU A 100 -33.74 28.54 -16.49
N SER A 101 -34.25 28.31 -15.28
CA SER A 101 -34.56 29.37 -14.32
C SER A 101 -33.32 30.19 -13.93
N LEU A 102 -32.17 29.55 -13.73
CA LEU A 102 -30.91 30.21 -13.42
C LEU A 102 -30.41 31.03 -14.61
N GLN A 103 -30.45 30.47 -15.82
CA GLN A 103 -30.06 31.19 -17.04
C GLN A 103 -30.92 32.45 -17.26
N MET A 104 -32.24 32.35 -17.03
CA MET A 104 -33.15 33.51 -17.12
C MET A 104 -32.81 34.58 -16.08
N ARG A 105 -32.60 34.19 -14.81
CA ARG A 105 -32.21 35.13 -13.74
C ARG A 105 -30.91 35.87 -14.07
N VAL A 106 -29.88 35.15 -14.53
CA VAL A 106 -28.60 35.77 -14.93
C VAL A 106 -28.79 36.75 -16.09
N LYS A 107 -29.58 36.39 -17.13
CA LYS A 107 -29.88 37.30 -18.25
C LYS A 107 -30.59 38.58 -17.78
N VAL A 108 -31.58 38.48 -16.89
CA VAL A 108 -32.28 39.64 -16.33
C VAL A 108 -31.32 40.53 -15.54
N MET A 109 -30.47 39.96 -14.69
CA MET A 109 -29.45 40.71 -13.95
C MET A 109 -28.45 41.41 -14.89
N GLN A 110 -28.01 40.77 -15.97
CA GLN A 110 -27.13 41.36 -16.97
C GLN A 110 -27.79 42.54 -17.70
N ILE A 111 -29.06 42.41 -18.08
CA ILE A 111 -29.83 43.50 -18.71
C ILE A 111 -29.98 44.67 -17.73
N MET A 112 -30.34 44.40 -16.47
CA MET A 112 -30.51 45.42 -15.45
C MET A 112 -29.19 46.18 -15.17
N VAL A 113 -28.08 45.47 -15.01
CA VAL A 113 -26.75 46.08 -14.86
C VAL A 113 -26.41 46.95 -16.07
N LYS A 114 -26.64 46.47 -17.30
CA LYS A 114 -26.39 47.25 -18.51
C LYS A 114 -27.22 48.55 -18.53
N VAL A 115 -28.54 48.45 -18.29
CA VAL A 115 -29.44 49.62 -18.32
C VAL A 115 -29.01 50.66 -17.27
N LEU A 116 -28.65 50.24 -16.07
CA LEU A 116 -28.15 51.15 -15.03
C LEU A 116 -26.80 51.78 -15.41
N SER A 117 -25.82 50.97 -15.84
CA SER A 117 -24.50 51.47 -16.25
C SER A 117 -24.47 52.31 -17.53
N ASP A 118 -25.49 52.21 -18.38
CA ASP A 118 -25.70 53.09 -19.53
C ASP A 118 -26.52 54.35 -19.17
N SER A 119 -27.11 54.42 -17.97
CA SER A 119 -27.83 55.60 -17.44
C SER A 119 -26.94 56.53 -16.59
N ASP A 120 -25.80 56.05 -16.10
CA ASP A 120 -24.78 56.82 -15.35
C ASP A 120 -23.77 57.56 -16.26
N LYS A 121 -24.09 57.74 -17.56
CA LYS A 121 -23.24 58.38 -18.59
C LYS A 121 -23.96 59.53 -19.29
#